data_AF-A0A520A4G0-F1
#
_entry.id   AF-A0A520A4G0-F1
#
_cell.length_a   1.000
_cell.length_b   1.000
_cell.length_c   1.000
_cell.angle_alpha   90.00
_cell.angle_beta   90.00
_cell.angle_gamma   90.00
#
_symmetry.space_group_name_H-M   'P 1'
#
loop_
_entity.id
_entity.type
_entity.pdbx_description
1 polymer ?
#
loop_
_entity_poly.entity_id
_entity_poly.type
_entity_poly.pdbx_seq_one_letter_code
_entity_poly.pdbx_strand_id
1 'polypeptide(L)' 'MTVPATCWKVVVVLPVGSDDVGRVSASTRVMAVSVPNVNTVASAWGGYRTSVE' A
#
# COMPACT_ATOMS: atom_id res chain seq x y z
N MET A 1 13.32 -21.72 3.51
CA MET A 1 12.27 -20.84 4.04
C MET A 1 12.94 -19.57 4.54
N THR A 2 12.56 -18.41 4.00
CA THR A 2 13.17 -17.12 4.38
C THR A 2 12.08 -16.22 4.93
N VAL A 3 12.32 -15.65 6.11
CA VAL A 3 11.38 -14.73 6.75
C VAL A 3 11.70 -13.30 6.28
N PRO A 4 10.75 -12.59 5.66
CA PRO A 4 10.98 -11.21 5.25
C PRO A 4 11.04 -10.29 6.47
N ALA A 5 11.90 -9.27 6.40
CA ALA A 5 12.04 -8.26 7.44
C ALA A 5 10.84 -7.29 7.48
N THR A 6 10.16 -7.11 6.35
CA THR A 6 9.00 -6.22 6.21
C THR A 6 7.93 -6.84 5.31
N CYS A 7 6.68 -6.47 5.57
CA CYS A 7 5.53 -6.80 4.75
C CYS A 7 4.96 -5.51 4.17
N TRP A 8 4.82 -5.44 2.85
CA TRP A 8 4.37 -4.24 2.14
C TRP A 8 3.06 -4.47 1.38
N LYS A 9 2.33 -3.38 1.13
CA LYS A 9 1.14 -3.36 0.27
C LYS A 9 0.99 -2.01 -0.39
N VAL A 10 0.54 -2.01 -1.65
CA VAL A 10 0.21 -0.80 -2.41
C VAL A 10 -1.28 -0.86 -2.77
N VAL A 11 -1.98 0.26 -2.61
CA VAL A 11 -3.40 0.40 -2.90
C VAL A 11 -3.59 1.58 -3.86
N VAL A 12 -4.24 1.32 -4.99
CA VAL A 12 -4.64 2.34 -5.97
C VAL A 12 -6.14 2.58 -5.80
N VAL A 13 -6.54 3.83 -5.57
CA VAL A 13 -7.96 4.17 -5.34
C VAL A 13 -8.58 4.66 -6.64
N LEU A 14 -9.57 3.92 -7.15
CA LEU A 14 -10.31 4.26 -8.36
C LEU A 14 -11.81 4.41 -8.05
N PRO A 15 -12.51 5.37 -8.70
CA PRO A 15 -13.97 5.37 -8.73
C PRO A 15 -14.52 4.11 -9.42
N VAL A 16 -15.75 3.72 -9.06
CA VAL A 16 -16.41 2.54 -9.63
C VAL A 16 -16.65 2.71 -11.14
N GLY A 17 -16.35 1.67 -11.92
CA GLY A 17 -16.72 1.55 -13.33
C GLY A 17 -15.96 0.41 -14.02
N SER A 18 -15.93 0.38 -15.36
CA SER A 18 -15.17 -0.59 -16.18
C SER A 18 -13.83 -0.05 -16.71
N ASP A 19 -12.91 -0.92 -17.11
CA ASP A 19 -11.56 -0.55 -17.60
C ASP A 19 -10.69 0.17 -16.55
N ASP A 20 -10.27 -0.57 -15.53
CA ASP A 20 -9.48 -0.02 -14.41
C ASP A 20 -8.15 0.60 -14.85
N VAL A 21 -7.46 -0.03 -15.81
CA VAL A 21 -6.15 0.44 -16.28
C VAL A 21 -6.27 1.78 -16.99
N GLY A 22 -7.29 1.95 -17.84
CA GLY A 22 -7.55 3.20 -18.57
C GLY A 22 -7.90 4.39 -17.67
N ARG A 23 -8.27 4.15 -16.41
CA ARG A 23 -8.61 5.19 -15.43
C ARG A 23 -7.46 5.65 -14.54
N VAL A 24 -6.31 4.98 -14.59
CA VAL A 24 -5.15 5.40 -13.80
C VAL A 24 -4.53 6.63 -14.47
N SER A 25 -4.37 7.70 -13.69
CA SER A 25 -3.77 8.96 -14.13
C SER A 25 -2.82 9.50 -13.07
N ALA A 26 -2.08 10.56 -13.38
CA ALA A 26 -1.16 11.20 -12.43
C ALA A 26 -1.86 11.77 -11.17
N SER A 27 -3.19 11.96 -11.20
CA SER A 27 -3.97 12.41 -10.05
C SER A 27 -4.58 11.26 -9.24
N THR A 28 -4.43 10.00 -9.70
CA THR A 28 -4.94 8.84 -8.99
C THR A 28 -4.24 8.70 -7.64
N ARG A 29 -5.03 8.65 -6.57
CA ARG A 29 -4.50 8.50 -5.21
C ARG A 29 -3.92 7.09 -5.04
N VAL A 30 -2.63 7.04 -4.72
CA VAL A 30 -1.92 5.81 -4.38
C VAL A 30 -1.50 5.86 -2.91
N MET A 31 -1.67 4.75 -2.19
CA MET A 31 -1.20 4.60 -0.81
C MET A 31 -0.33 3.36 -0.71
N ALA A 32 0.91 3.52 -0.25
CA ALA A 32 1.77 2.40 0.09
C ALA A 32 1.93 2.29 1.60
N VAL A 33 2.04 1.06 2.09
CA VAL A 33 2.35 0.75 3.49
C VAL A 33 3.49 -0.25 3.55
N SER A 34 4.39 -0.07 4.52
CA SER A 34 5.50 -0.98 4.79
C SER A 34 5.58 -1.23 6.29
N VAL A 35 5.23 -2.44 6.72
CA VAL A 35 5.15 -2.82 8.14
C VAL A 35 6.32 -3.73 8.48
N PRO A 36 7.09 -3.44 9.55
CA PRO A 36 8.15 -4.33 10.00
C PRO A 36 7.57 -5.65 10.54
N ASN A 37 8.20 -6.77 10.20
CA ASN A 37 7.78 -8.10 10.61
C ASN A 37 8.36 -8.45 11.99
N VAL A 38 7.89 -7.74 13.01
CA VAL A 38 8.29 -7.89 14.42
C VAL A 38 7.08 -8.18 15.30
N ASN A 39 7.29 -8.74 16.49
CA ASN A 39 6.19 -9.15 17.38
C ASN A 39 5.42 -7.98 18.03
N THR A 40 5.89 -6.74 17.85
CA THR A 40 5.26 -5.54 18.40
C THR A 40 5.00 -4.55 17.28
N VAL A 41 3.74 -4.44 16.86
CA VAL A 41 3.30 -3.53 15.80
C VAL A 41 2.06 -2.78 16.25
N ALA A 42 1.88 -1.55 15.77
CA ALA A 42 0.68 -0.78 16.02
C ALA A 42 -0.47 -1.30 15.15
N SER A 43 -1.67 -1.44 15.72
CA SER A 43 -2.88 -1.78 14.96
C SER A 43 -3.30 -0.67 14.00
N ALA A 44 -2.97 0.58 14.32
CA ALA A 44 -3.18 1.73 13.48
C ALA A 44 -2.18 1.74 12.29
N TRP A 45 -2.57 1.10 11.19
CA TRP A 45 -1.73 0.97 9.98
C TRP A 45 -1.28 2.31 9.38
N GLY A 46 -2.02 3.40 9.65
CA GLY A 46 -1.77 4.72 9.10
C GLY A 46 -0.40 5.30 9.43
N GLY A 47 0.25 4.83 10.51
CA GLY A 47 1.63 5.22 10.86
C GLY A 47 2.71 4.58 9.98
N TYR A 48 2.37 3.56 9.18
CA TYR A 48 3.30 2.83 8.31
C TYR A 48 3.19 3.23 6.84
N ARG A 49 2.56 4.38 6.54
CA ARG A 49 2.45 4.88 5.16
C ARG A 49 3.81 5.29 4.61
N THR A 50 4.07 4.95 3.36
CA THR A 50 5.29 5.30 2.62
C THR A 50 4.93 5.75 1.20
N SER A 51 5.90 6.34 0.48
CA SER A 51 5.81 6.50 -0.98
C SER A 51 6.08 5.16 -1.69
N VAL A 52 5.67 5.05 -2.96
CA VAL A 52 5.90 3.87 -3.83
C VAL A 52 7.30 3.88 -4.46
N GLU A 53 7.98 5.03 -4.41
CA GLU A 53 9.26 5.31 -5.08
C GLU A 53 10.36 4.28 -4.79
#